data_AF-A0A502FAK2-F1
#
_entry.id   AF-A0A502FAK2-F1
#
_cell.length_a   1.000
_cell.length_b   1.000
_cell.length_c   1.000
_cell.angle_alpha   90.00
_cell.angle_beta   90.00
_cell.angle_gamma   90.00
#
_symmetry.space_group_name_H-M   'P 1'
#
loop_
_entity.id
_entity.type
_entity.pdbx_description
1 polymer ?
#
loop_
_entity_poly.entity_id
_entity_poly.type
_entity_poly.pdbx_seq_one_letter_code
_entity_poly.pdbx_strand_id
1 'polypeptide(L)'
;MRPEQYQSNTTASLRAFHSLSAAQASELELGMSRVPGTWEIDRQEGYDGHLTLVISSADTTCDALFAVWRSGAELQMSTMRGDEQVTVQSFSSVKAVLLAIQSSIDQVAAPFLARAQTRLL
;
A
#
# COMPACT_ATOMS: atom_id res chain seq x y z
N MET A 1 0.08 -12.90 -52.08
CA MET A 1 0.77 -12.92 -50.78
C MET A 1 0.63 -11.53 -50.15
N ARG A 2 -0.22 -11.40 -49.11
CA ARG A 2 -0.26 -10.22 -48.23
C ARG A 2 -0.36 -10.78 -46.81
N PRO A 3 0.61 -10.51 -45.92
CA PRO A 3 0.43 -10.83 -44.52
C PRO A 3 -0.52 -9.79 -43.94
N GLU A 4 -1.70 -10.22 -43.53
CA GLU A 4 -2.55 -9.40 -42.66
C GLU A 4 -1.81 -9.24 -41.34
N GLN A 5 -1.23 -8.05 -41.16
CA GLN A 5 -0.70 -7.62 -39.87
C GLN A 5 -1.88 -7.49 -38.92
N TYR A 6 -2.24 -8.59 -38.25
CA TYR A 6 -2.88 -8.52 -36.95
C TYR A 6 -1.90 -7.78 -36.04
N GLN A 7 -2.04 -6.45 -35.96
CA GLN A 7 -1.52 -5.69 -34.85
C GLN A 7 -2.23 -6.26 -33.61
N SER A 8 -1.58 -7.22 -32.96
CA SER A 8 -1.90 -7.60 -31.59
C SER A 8 -1.89 -6.31 -30.79
N ASN A 9 -3.07 -5.82 -30.44
CA ASN A 9 -3.23 -4.69 -29.53
C ASN A 9 -2.47 -5.04 -28.26
N THR A 10 -1.31 -4.40 -28.14
CA THR A 10 -0.28 -4.58 -27.15
C THR A 10 -0.87 -4.41 -25.74
N THR A 11 -1.03 -5.54 -25.03
CA THR A 11 -0.75 -5.71 -23.59
C THR A 11 -1.19 -4.59 -22.64
N ALA A 12 -2.47 -4.23 -22.63
CA ALA A 12 -3.07 -3.70 -21.40
C ALA A 12 -3.62 -4.90 -20.64
N SER A 13 -3.01 -5.25 -19.49
CA SER A 13 -3.60 -6.27 -18.62
C SER A 13 -5.05 -5.86 -18.31
N LEU A 14 -6.00 -6.73 -18.63
CA LEU A 14 -7.43 -6.50 -18.36
C LEU A 14 -7.60 -6.51 -16.85
N ARG A 15 -7.55 -5.32 -16.23
CA ARG A 15 -7.76 -5.18 -14.78
C ARG A 15 -9.19 -5.56 -14.41
N ALA A 16 -9.33 -6.23 -13.28
CA ALA A 16 -10.63 -6.54 -12.71
C ALA A 16 -11.47 -5.26 -12.49
N PHE A 17 -12.78 -5.41 -12.61
CA PHE A 17 -13.71 -4.36 -12.23
C PHE A 17 -13.52 -4.03 -10.74
N HIS A 18 -13.49 -2.73 -10.41
CA HIS A 18 -13.14 -2.25 -9.06
C HIS A 18 -11.73 -2.63 -8.56
N SER A 19 -10.79 -2.98 -9.44
CA SER A 19 -9.36 -3.06 -9.10
C SER A 19 -8.76 -1.68 -8.84
N LEU A 20 -7.64 -1.63 -8.11
CA LEU A 20 -6.87 -0.40 -7.94
C LEU A 20 -6.47 0.15 -9.32
N SER A 21 -6.79 1.42 -9.60
CA SER A 21 -6.50 2.01 -10.91
C SER A 21 -5.01 2.32 -11.06
N ALA A 22 -4.53 2.40 -12.30
CA ALA A 22 -3.12 2.76 -12.56
C ALA A 22 -2.78 4.15 -12.00
N ALA A 23 -3.72 5.09 -12.11
CA ALA A 23 -3.56 6.44 -11.55
C ALA A 23 -3.47 6.42 -10.02
N GLN A 24 -4.31 5.64 -9.34
CA GLN A 24 -4.27 5.50 -7.88
C GLN A 24 -2.99 4.83 -7.41
N ALA A 25 -2.52 3.81 -8.14
CA ALA A 25 -1.25 3.16 -7.83
C ALA A 25 -0.07 4.13 -7.95
N SER A 26 -0.02 4.89 -9.06
CA SER A 26 1.03 5.91 -9.24
C SER A 26 0.93 7.07 -8.24
N GLU A 27 -0.27 7.45 -7.82
CA GLU A 27 -0.47 8.47 -6.77
C GLU A 27 0.03 7.96 -5.40
N LEU A 28 -0.22 6.69 -5.08
CA LEU A 28 0.32 6.06 -3.87
C LEU A 28 1.85 6.00 -3.89
N GLU A 29 2.45 5.60 -5.00
CA GLU A 29 3.92 5.59 -5.15
C GLU A 29 4.54 6.97 -4.98
N LEU A 30 3.97 7.99 -5.64
CA LEU A 30 4.42 9.37 -5.51
C LEU A 30 4.21 9.90 -4.08
N GLY A 31 3.14 9.49 -3.42
CA GLY A 31 2.86 9.83 -2.03
C GLY A 31 3.88 9.22 -1.07
N MET A 32 4.19 7.93 -1.25
CA MET A 32 5.17 7.20 -0.46
C MET A 32 6.59 7.77 -0.59
N SER A 33 6.94 8.38 -1.73
CA SER A 33 8.23 9.06 -1.88
C SER A 33 8.41 10.26 -0.94
N ARG A 34 7.34 10.71 -0.26
CA ARG A 34 7.35 11.79 0.75
C ARG A 34 7.25 11.27 2.17
N VAL A 35 7.00 9.98 2.35
CA VAL A 35 6.94 9.34 3.66
C VAL A 35 8.38 9.09 4.12
N PRO A 36 8.77 9.50 5.34
CA PRO A 36 10.11 9.25 5.85
C PRO A 36 10.49 7.76 5.81
N GLY A 37 11.75 7.47 5.50
CA GLY A 37 12.28 6.11 5.40
C GLY A 37 12.59 5.70 3.96
N THR A 38 13.09 4.47 3.81
CA THR A 38 13.31 3.84 2.50
C THR A 38 12.25 2.75 2.33
N TRP A 39 11.52 2.83 1.22
CA TRP A 39 10.36 1.99 0.94
C TRP A 39 10.53 1.29 -0.41
N GLU A 40 10.24 -0.01 -0.42
CA GLU A 40 10.05 -0.78 -1.64
C GLU A 40 8.56 -0.88 -1.92
N ILE A 41 8.17 -0.76 -3.19
CA ILE A 41 6.77 -0.80 -3.61
C ILE A 41 6.63 -1.79 -4.76
N ASP A 42 5.90 -2.86 -4.50
CA ASP A 42 5.62 -3.91 -5.46
C ASP A 42 4.17 -3.85 -5.93
N ARG A 43 3.99 -3.87 -7.25
CA ARG A 43 2.68 -4.03 -7.89
C ARG A 43 2.39 -5.52 -8.08
N GLN A 44 1.50 -6.07 -7.27
CA GLN A 44 1.09 -7.46 -7.37
C GLN A 44 -0.29 -7.55 -8.04
N GLU A 45 -0.33 -8.16 -9.22
CA GLU A 45 -1.57 -8.44 -9.94
C GLU A 45 -1.98 -9.89 -9.70
N GLY A 46 -3.15 -10.08 -9.08
CA GLY A 46 -3.73 -11.39 -8.85
C GLY A 46 -4.18 -12.05 -10.15
N TYR A 47 -4.40 -13.37 -10.10
CA TYR A 47 -4.95 -14.13 -11.23
C TYR A 47 -6.33 -13.64 -11.69
N ASP A 48 -7.07 -13.00 -10.80
CA ASP A 48 -8.36 -12.38 -11.06
C ASP A 48 -8.24 -10.97 -11.67
N GLY A 49 -7.03 -10.42 -11.83
CA GLY A 49 -6.77 -9.08 -12.34
C GLY A 49 -6.90 -7.97 -11.28
N HIS A 50 -7.01 -8.32 -9.99
CA HIS A 50 -6.97 -7.34 -8.91
C HIS A 50 -5.52 -6.91 -8.62
N LEU A 51 -5.28 -5.60 -8.65
CA LEU A 51 -4.00 -5.00 -8.31
C LEU A 51 -3.96 -4.69 -6.81
N THR A 52 -2.91 -5.21 -6.17
CA THR A 52 -2.50 -4.86 -4.80
C THR A 52 -1.15 -4.16 -4.86
N LEU A 53 -1.00 -3.06 -4.13
CA LEU A 53 0.31 -2.49 -3.85
C LEU A 53 0.82 -3.04 -2.52
N VAL A 54 1.98 -3.68 -2.55
CA VAL A 54 2.69 -4.08 -1.35
C VAL A 54 3.81 -3.08 -1.12
N ILE A 55 3.84 -2.48 0.06
CA ILE A 55 4.79 -1.45 0.46
C ILE A 55 5.54 -1.99 1.69
N SER A 56 6.83 -2.24 1.55
CA SER A 56 7.70 -2.75 2.60
C SER A 56 8.81 -1.75 2.92
N SER A 57 9.27 -1.72 4.16
CA SER A 57 10.49 -1.00 4.46
C SER A 57 11.68 -1.72 3.84
N ALA A 58 12.58 -0.97 3.20
CA ALA A 58 13.88 -1.48 2.78
C ALA A 58 14.88 -1.55 3.96
N ASP A 59 14.55 -0.92 5.08
CA ASP A 59 15.37 -0.90 6.28
C ASP A 59 15.01 -2.10 7.18
N THR A 60 16.00 -2.93 7.50
CA THR A 60 15.84 -4.11 8.36
C THR A 60 15.49 -3.79 9.81
N THR A 61 15.47 -2.52 10.20
CA THR A 61 15.05 -2.07 11.55
C THR A 61 13.56 -1.75 11.63
N CYS A 62 12.86 -1.70 10.50
CA CYS A 62 11.43 -1.39 10.41
C CYS A 62 10.69 -2.55 9.71
N ASP A 63 10.11 -3.47 10.48
CA ASP A 63 9.37 -4.61 9.93
C ASP A 63 7.94 -4.25 9.48
N ALA A 64 7.71 -3.01 9.04
CA ALA A 64 6.40 -2.55 8.61
C ALA A 64 6.14 -2.94 7.15
N LEU A 65 5.01 -3.62 6.94
CA LEU A 65 4.48 -3.94 5.62
C LEU A 65 3.04 -3.44 5.50
N PHE A 66 2.74 -2.78 4.39
CA PHE A 66 1.40 -2.34 4.05
C PHE A 66 0.98 -2.99 2.74
N ALA A 67 -0.21 -3.57 2.72
CA ALA A 67 -0.85 -3.99 1.47
C ALA A 67 -2.04 -3.08 1.23
N VAL A 68 -2.15 -2.48 0.05
CA VAL A 68 -3.22 -1.58 -0.34
C VAL A 68 -3.91 -2.13 -1.58
N TRP A 69 -5.21 -2.33 -1.49
CA TRP A 69 -6.04 -2.79 -2.60
C TRP A 69 -7.35 -2.01 -2.64
N ARG A 70 -8.17 -2.30 -3.64
CA ARG A 70 -9.52 -1.75 -3.75
C ARG A 70 -10.54 -2.85 -3.46
N SER A 71 -11.55 -2.51 -2.66
CA SER A 71 -12.70 -3.35 -2.38
C SER A 71 -13.97 -2.54 -2.68
N GLY A 72 -14.55 -2.76 -3.85
CA GLY A 72 -15.66 -1.96 -4.36
C GLY A 72 -15.30 -0.48 -4.55
N ALA A 73 -16.02 0.40 -3.84
CA ALA A 73 -15.80 1.85 -3.91
C ALA A 73 -14.62 2.33 -3.06
N GLU A 74 -14.20 1.55 -2.06
CA GLU A 74 -13.22 1.93 -1.05
C GLU A 74 -11.83 1.38 -1.35
N LEU A 75 -10.81 2.07 -0.85
CA LEU A 75 -9.47 1.52 -0.71
C LEU A 75 -9.40 0.80 0.63
N GLN A 76 -8.76 -0.37 0.64
CA GLN A 76 -8.45 -1.07 1.87
C GLN A 76 -6.94 -1.13 2.05
N MET A 77 -6.51 -1.06 3.30
CA MET A 77 -5.12 -1.26 3.67
C MET A 77 -5.02 -2.25 4.81
N SER A 78 -4.20 -3.28 4.66
CA SER A 78 -3.72 -4.07 5.79
C SER A 78 -2.34 -3.58 6.22
N THR A 79 -2.11 -3.58 7.53
CA THR A 79 -0.76 -3.39 8.10
C THR A 79 -0.31 -4.69 8.75
N MET A 80 0.91 -5.12 8.42
CA MET A 80 1.62 -6.21 9.08
C MET A 80 2.87 -5.66 9.76
N ARG A 81 3.20 -6.22 10.92
CA ARG A 81 4.44 -5.94 11.65
C ARG A 81 5.06 -7.28 12.05
N GLY A 82 6.20 -7.61 11.44
CA GLY A 82 6.70 -8.99 11.48
C GLY A 82 5.62 -9.97 11.00
N ASP A 83 5.31 -10.97 11.82
CA ASP A 83 4.29 -11.99 11.50
C ASP A 83 2.86 -11.61 11.95
N GLU A 84 2.66 -10.45 12.59
CA GLU A 84 1.36 -10.05 13.12
C GLU A 84 0.61 -9.12 12.16
N GLN A 85 -0.58 -9.55 11.71
CA GLN A 85 -1.52 -8.66 11.05
C GLN A 85 -2.15 -7.73 12.10
N VAL A 86 -1.80 -6.45 12.04
CA VAL A 86 -2.20 -5.47 13.04
C VAL A 86 -3.64 -4.99 12.80
N THR A 87 -4.00 -4.71 11.54
CA THR A 87 -5.30 -4.12 11.22
C THR A 87 -5.60 -4.16 9.72
N VAL A 88 -6.89 -4.22 9.36
CA VAL A 88 -7.41 -3.87 8.02
C VAL A 88 -8.32 -2.66 8.17
N GLN A 89 -8.09 -1.62 7.37
CA GLN A 89 -8.83 -0.36 7.43
C GLN A 89 -9.35 0.01 6.04
N SER A 90 -10.55 0.62 6.00
CA SER A 90 -11.15 1.18 4.79
C SER A 90 -10.92 2.67 4.69
N PHE A 91 -10.68 3.16 3.47
CA PHE A 91 -10.39 4.55 3.16
C PHE A 91 -11.13 5.01 1.91
N SER A 92 -11.60 6.26 1.95
CA SER A 92 -12.29 6.88 0.82
C SER A 92 -11.33 7.48 -0.22
N SER A 93 -10.04 7.61 0.08
CA SER A 93 -9.06 8.25 -0.82
C SER A 93 -7.62 7.80 -0.59
N VAL A 94 -6.78 7.95 -1.62
CA VAL A 94 -5.33 7.69 -1.57
C VAL A 94 -4.66 8.55 -0.49
N LYS A 95 -5.04 9.83 -0.38
CA LYS A 95 -4.54 10.73 0.65
C LYS A 95 -4.78 10.19 2.07
N ALA A 96 -5.95 9.62 2.33
CA ALA A 96 -6.27 9.06 3.64
C ALA A 96 -5.43 7.81 3.96
N VAL A 97 -5.17 6.96 2.95
CA VAL A 97 -4.24 5.82 3.07
C VAL A 97 -2.84 6.31 3.44
N LEU A 98 -2.30 7.29 2.72
CA LEU A 98 -0.96 7.83 2.97
C LEU A 98 -0.81 8.41 4.39
N LEU A 99 -1.83 9.13 4.87
CA LEU A 99 -1.85 9.64 6.24
C LEU A 99 -1.89 8.52 7.28
N ALA A 100 -2.61 7.43 7.00
CA ALA A 100 -2.65 6.27 7.88
C ALA A 100 -1.31 5.52 7.92
N ILE A 101 -0.63 5.38 6.78
CA ILE A 101 0.73 4.82 6.71
C ILE A 101 1.68 5.66 7.57
N GLN A 102 1.69 6.98 7.36
CA GLN A 102 2.53 7.90 8.14
C GLN A 102 2.26 7.79 9.65
N SER A 103 0.99 7.80 10.05
CA SER A 103 0.60 7.62 11.46
C SER A 103 1.05 6.27 12.04
N SER A 104 0.96 5.19 11.25
CA SER A 104 1.44 3.87 11.67
C SER A 104 2.95 3.87 11.92
N ILE A 105 3.72 4.51 11.03
CA ILE A 105 5.18 4.63 11.15
C ILE A 105 5.56 5.49 12.37
N ASP A 106 4.90 6.62 12.57
CA ASP A 106 5.17 7.51 13.71
C ASP A 106 4.91 6.80 15.05
N GLN A 107 3.90 5.93 15.12
CA GLN A 107 3.63 5.10 16.30
C GLN A 107 4.72 4.04 16.56
N VAL A 108 5.48 3.63 15.55
CA VAL A 108 6.66 2.75 15.70
C VAL A 108 7.87 3.55 16.15
N ALA A 109 8.07 4.73 15.54
CA ALA A 109 9.22 5.60 15.83
C ALA A 109 9.13 6.31 17.19
N ALA A 110 7.97 6.30 17.85
CA ALA A 110 7.82 6.75 19.22
C ALA A 110 8.23 5.63 20.20
N PRO A 111 9.47 5.62 20.74
CA PRO A 111 9.74 4.81 21.92
C PRO A 111 8.84 5.35 23.01
N PHE A 112 7.93 4.51 23.53
CA PHE A 112 7.41 4.37 24.89
C PHE A 112 7.71 5.44 25.99
N LEU A 113 7.89 6.71 25.66
CA LEU A 113 8.20 7.80 26.60
C LEU A 113 6.95 8.31 27.32
N ALA A 114 5.76 7.82 26.92
CA ALA A 114 4.50 8.15 27.57
C ALA A 114 4.11 7.18 28.71
N ARG A 115 4.79 6.03 28.89
CA ARG A 115 4.39 5.03 29.89
C ARG A 115 5.07 5.16 31.26
N ALA A 116 5.88 6.21 31.46
CA ALA A 116 6.57 6.47 32.71
C ALA A 116 6.15 7.80 33.34
N GLN A 117 4.85 8.09 33.49
CA GLN A 117 4.43 9.23 34.32
C GLN A 117 2.97 9.19 34.78
N THR A 118 2.55 8.14 35.50
CA THR A 118 1.50 8.28 36.54
C THR A 118 1.51 7.10 37.51
N ARG A 119 2.52 7.05 38.38
CA ARG A 119 2.28 6.63 39.76
C ARG A 119 2.61 7.82 40.64
N LEU A 120 1.60 8.66 40.88
CA LEU A 120 1.58 9.50 42.06
C LEU A 120 0.90 8.68 43.16
N LEU A 121 1.62 8.63 44.28
CA LEU A 121 1.25 8.02 45.56
C LEU A 121 -0.09 8.54 46.09
#